data_AF-A0A7X9L6I1-F1
#
_entry.id   AF-A0A7X9L6I1-F1
#
_cell.length_a   1.000
_cell.length_b   1.000
_cell.length_c   1.000
_cell.angle_alpha   90.00
_cell.angle_beta   90.00
_cell.angle_gamma   90.00
#
_symmetry.space_group_name_H-M   'P 1'
#
loop_
_entity.id
_entity.type
_entity.pdbx_description
1 polymer ?
#
loop_
_entity_poly.entity_id
_entity_poly.type
_entity_poly.pdbx_seq_one_letter_code
_entity_poly.pdbx_strand_id
1 'polypeptide(L)'
;MAILLDPPRWPAHGTEFGHLVSDSSLDELHAFAAAAGIPPRAFDHDHYDVPVARYADLIDAGAVQVPSGELLRRLVDAGLRVRPRERTPKRPAALAMVQDAWRALLPQAPALGEELLGAWTEPHRRYHDVRHLAQCLTALEALAAEGPVARPVVLAAWFHDAVHNGEPRIDEEASAVLAQERLEPLVGAAEAAEAGRLGRGTIGHD
;
A
#
# COMPACT_ATOMS: atom_id res chain seq x y z
N MET A 1 19.02 -18.23 -5.33
CA MET A 1 19.38 -16.88 -5.79
C MET A 1 19.64 -16.93 -7.27
N ALA A 2 18.56 -16.72 -8.00
CA ALA A 2 18.53 -16.63 -9.44
C ALA A 2 17.44 -15.64 -9.84
N ILE A 3 17.72 -14.86 -10.88
CA ILE A 3 16.70 -14.13 -11.61
C ILE A 3 16.05 -15.10 -12.59
N LEU A 4 14.74 -15.23 -12.51
CA LEU A 4 13.96 -16.18 -13.28
C LEU A 4 13.09 -15.45 -14.29
N LEU A 5 13.01 -16.01 -15.49
CA LEU A 5 12.21 -15.50 -16.60
C LEU A 5 11.28 -16.61 -17.09
N ASP A 6 9.98 -16.37 -17.21
CA ASP A 6 9.10 -17.34 -17.86
C ASP A 6 8.97 -17.09 -19.37
N PRO A 7 8.49 -18.05 -20.19
CA PRO A 7 8.30 -17.82 -21.61
C PRO A 7 7.26 -16.71 -21.87
N PRO A 8 7.46 -15.84 -22.88
CA PRO A 8 6.52 -14.77 -23.16
C PRO A 8 5.27 -15.37 -23.78
N ARG A 9 4.14 -15.27 -23.08
CA ARG A 9 2.86 -15.86 -23.51
C ARG A 9 1.69 -14.89 -23.40
N TRP A 10 1.91 -13.70 -22.83
CA TRP A 10 0.85 -12.74 -22.58
C TRP A 10 0.78 -11.68 -23.68
N PRO A 11 -0.24 -11.68 -24.56
CA PRO A 11 -0.33 -10.71 -25.64
C PRO A 11 -0.85 -9.35 -25.15
N ALA A 12 -0.07 -8.29 -25.34
CA ALA A 12 -0.46 -6.90 -25.05
C ALA A 12 0.32 -5.92 -25.92
N HIS A 13 -0.24 -4.75 -26.21
CA HIS A 13 0.46 -3.66 -26.93
C HIS A 13 1.16 -4.07 -28.24
N GLY A 14 0.63 -5.07 -28.96
CA GLY A 14 1.22 -5.57 -30.22
C GLY A 14 2.44 -6.46 -30.04
N THR A 15 2.71 -6.97 -28.84
CA THR A 15 3.81 -7.90 -28.55
C THR A 15 3.40 -8.93 -27.49
N GLU A 16 4.29 -9.86 -27.18
CA GLU A 16 4.11 -10.85 -26.11
C GLU A 16 4.99 -10.49 -24.92
N PHE A 17 4.45 -10.68 -23.72
CA PHE A 17 5.12 -10.43 -22.45
C PHE A 17 5.25 -11.71 -21.65
N GLY A 18 6.25 -11.72 -20.77
CA GLY A 18 6.27 -12.59 -19.61
C GLY A 18 6.92 -11.87 -18.45
N HIS A 19 7.32 -12.63 -17.44
CA HIS A 19 7.57 -12.14 -16.10
C HIS A 19 9.01 -12.45 -15.69
N LEU A 20 9.63 -11.45 -15.08
CA LEU A 20 10.95 -11.54 -14.49
C LEU A 20 10.83 -11.42 -12.97
N VAL A 21 11.37 -12.38 -12.22
CA VAL A 21 11.34 -12.41 -10.74
C VAL A 21 12.69 -12.78 -10.15
N SER A 22 12.86 -12.53 -8.86
CA SER A 22 13.92 -13.16 -8.05
C SER A 22 13.33 -14.30 -7.22
N ASP A 23 14.12 -15.35 -6.97
CA ASP A 23 13.80 -16.39 -5.98
C ASP A 23 14.39 -16.12 -4.59
N SER A 24 14.86 -14.90 -4.32
CA SER A 24 15.47 -14.50 -3.04
C SER A 24 15.01 -13.15 -2.51
N SER A 25 15.02 -12.07 -3.29
CA SER A 25 14.65 -10.73 -2.81
C SER A 25 14.24 -9.76 -3.92
N LEU A 26 13.41 -8.77 -3.58
CA LEU A 26 13.07 -7.68 -4.50
C LEU A 26 14.28 -6.77 -4.80
N ASP A 27 15.19 -6.57 -3.85
CA ASP A 27 16.40 -5.77 -4.06
C ASP A 27 17.27 -6.32 -5.19
N GLU A 28 17.45 -7.65 -5.23
CA GLU A 28 18.17 -8.32 -6.31
C GLU A 28 17.46 -8.13 -7.65
N LEU A 29 16.13 -8.31 -7.66
CA LEU A 29 15.31 -8.12 -8.85
C LEU A 29 15.42 -6.69 -9.39
N HIS A 30 15.32 -5.68 -8.52
CA HIS A 30 15.44 -4.28 -8.89
C HIS A 30 16.84 -3.94 -9.39
N ALA A 31 17.89 -4.45 -8.74
CA ALA A 31 19.27 -4.24 -9.17
C ALA A 31 19.52 -4.85 -10.56
N PHE A 32 19.05 -6.07 -10.80
CA PHE A 32 19.15 -6.72 -12.11
C PHE A 32 18.37 -5.96 -13.18
N ALA A 33 17.11 -5.60 -12.90
CA ALA A 33 16.27 -4.85 -13.82
C ALA A 33 16.88 -3.50 -14.21
N ALA A 34 17.45 -2.77 -13.22
CA ALA A 34 18.13 -1.51 -13.46
C ALA A 34 19.38 -1.68 -14.34
N ALA A 35 20.22 -2.68 -14.06
CA ALA A 35 21.40 -2.99 -14.86
C ALA A 35 21.05 -3.40 -16.29
N ALA A 36 19.94 -4.12 -16.48
CA ALA A 36 19.40 -4.49 -17.77
C ALA A 36 18.59 -3.36 -18.45
N GLY A 37 18.45 -2.17 -17.85
CA GLY A 37 17.69 -1.06 -18.43
C GLY A 37 16.19 -1.34 -18.58
N ILE A 38 15.60 -2.17 -17.71
CA ILE A 38 14.14 -2.31 -17.59
C ILE A 38 13.61 -1.11 -16.77
N PRO A 39 12.62 -0.36 -17.27
CA PRO A 39 12.14 0.82 -16.57
C PRO A 39 11.37 0.44 -15.29
N PRO A 40 11.49 1.19 -14.17
CA PRO A 40 10.80 0.90 -12.92
C PRO A 40 9.27 0.75 -13.05
N ARG A 41 8.65 1.46 -14.00
CA ARG A 41 7.21 1.37 -14.28
C ARG A 41 6.73 0.01 -14.78
N ALA A 42 7.65 -0.88 -15.16
CA ALA A 42 7.33 -2.25 -15.57
C ALA A 42 7.25 -3.21 -14.37
N PHE A 43 7.57 -2.76 -13.16
CA PHE A 43 7.42 -3.53 -11.94
C PHE A 43 5.94 -3.55 -11.49
N ASP A 44 5.41 -4.74 -11.22
CA ASP A 44 4.07 -4.95 -10.67
C ASP A 44 4.13 -5.80 -9.38
N HIS A 45 4.35 -5.13 -8.25
CA HIS A 45 4.39 -5.66 -6.87
C HIS A 45 5.49 -6.69 -6.54
N ASP A 46 5.67 -7.71 -7.37
CA ASP A 46 6.58 -8.83 -7.11
C ASP A 46 7.33 -9.35 -8.35
N HIS A 47 7.09 -8.75 -9.51
CA HIS A 47 7.72 -9.11 -10.77
C HIS A 47 7.84 -7.91 -11.70
N TYR A 48 8.66 -8.04 -12.75
CA TYR A 48 8.65 -7.13 -13.90
C TYR A 48 7.96 -7.76 -15.11
N ASP A 49 7.09 -7.00 -15.76
CA ASP A 49 6.54 -7.33 -17.08
C ASP A 49 7.55 -6.96 -18.17
N VAL A 50 8.06 -7.97 -18.89
CA VAL A 50 9.10 -7.80 -19.90
C VAL A 50 8.62 -8.24 -21.28
N PRO A 51 8.75 -7.40 -22.33
CA PRO A 51 8.34 -7.79 -23.68
C PRO A 51 9.35 -8.75 -24.31
N VAL A 52 8.88 -9.62 -25.21
CA VAL A 52 9.68 -10.67 -25.88
C VAL A 52 10.99 -10.14 -26.50
N ALA A 53 10.98 -8.90 -26.98
CA ALA A 53 12.17 -8.25 -27.55
C ALA A 53 13.35 -8.11 -26.57
N ARG A 54 13.12 -8.16 -25.26
CA ARG A 54 14.16 -8.05 -24.22
C ARG A 54 14.71 -9.39 -23.75
N TYR A 55 14.14 -10.51 -24.19
CA TYR A 55 14.44 -11.81 -23.59
C TYR A 55 15.89 -12.26 -23.81
N ALA A 56 16.41 -12.06 -25.02
CA ALA A 56 17.80 -12.39 -25.32
C ALA A 56 18.76 -11.62 -24.40
N ASP A 57 18.59 -10.29 -24.31
CA ASP A 57 19.39 -9.43 -23.43
C ASP A 57 19.34 -9.89 -21.95
N LEU A 58 18.16 -10.29 -21.47
CA LEU A 58 17.97 -10.71 -20.08
C LEU A 58 18.64 -12.06 -19.80
N ILE A 59 18.56 -13.00 -20.76
CA ILE A 59 19.26 -14.29 -20.66
C ILE A 59 20.77 -14.07 -20.70
N ASP A 60 21.26 -13.22 -21.62
CA ASP A 60 22.68 -12.87 -21.73
C ASP A 60 23.19 -12.15 -20.46
N ALA A 61 22.33 -11.39 -19.80
CA ALA A 61 22.62 -10.76 -18.49
C ALA A 61 22.58 -11.74 -17.31
N GLY A 62 22.15 -12.99 -17.53
CA GLY A 62 22.17 -14.06 -16.51
C GLY A 62 20.81 -14.47 -15.96
N ALA A 63 19.69 -14.01 -16.53
CA ALA A 63 18.37 -14.52 -16.17
C ALA A 63 18.20 -15.98 -16.67
N VAL A 64 17.64 -16.83 -15.81
CA VAL A 64 17.41 -18.24 -16.12
C VAL A 64 15.97 -18.41 -16.58
N GLN A 65 15.78 -18.86 -17.82
CA GLN A 65 14.44 -19.17 -18.31
C GLN A 65 13.93 -20.48 -17.67
N VAL A 66 12.75 -20.42 -17.06
CA VAL A 66 12.07 -21.57 -16.43
C VAL A 66 10.59 -21.59 -16.82
N PRO A 67 9.88 -22.72 -16.74
CA PRO A 67 8.43 -22.74 -16.95
C PRO A 67 7.70 -21.81 -15.96
N SER A 68 6.62 -21.16 -16.39
CA SER A 68 5.85 -20.22 -15.54
C SER A 68 5.40 -20.83 -14.21
N GLY A 69 5.06 -22.13 -14.19
CA GLY A 69 4.69 -22.83 -12.96
C GLY A 69 5.86 -22.99 -11.98
N GLU A 70 7.08 -23.17 -12.48
CA GLU A 70 8.29 -23.21 -11.64
C GLU A 70 8.66 -21.82 -11.12
N LEU A 71 8.57 -20.80 -11.97
CA LEU A 71 8.77 -19.40 -11.59
C LEU A 71 7.84 -19.03 -10.42
N LEU A 72 6.54 -19.28 -10.59
CA LEU A 72 5.54 -18.99 -9.56
C LEU A 72 5.82 -19.76 -8.26
N ARG A 73 6.16 -21.06 -8.35
CA ARG A 73 6.49 -21.85 -7.17
C ARG A 73 7.67 -21.26 -6.40
N ARG A 74 8.76 -20.91 -7.10
CA ARG A 74 9.94 -20.31 -6.45
C ARG A 74 9.67 -18.93 -5.86
N LEU A 75 8.87 -18.11 -6.53
CA LEU A 75 8.42 -16.82 -6.01
C LEU A 75 7.59 -16.98 -4.70
N VAL A 76 6.73 -17.99 -4.65
CA VAL A 76 5.94 -18.33 -3.45
C VAL A 76 6.84 -18.88 -2.33
N ASP A 77 7.76 -19.79 -2.66
CA ASP A 77 8.68 -20.38 -1.69
C ASP A 77 9.63 -19.33 -1.10
N ALA A 78 9.98 -18.29 -1.87
CA ALA A 78 10.75 -17.13 -1.42
C ALA A 78 9.92 -16.15 -0.56
N GLY A 79 8.61 -16.35 -0.43
CA GLY A 79 7.71 -15.46 0.30
C GLY A 79 7.45 -14.12 -0.39
N LEU A 80 7.80 -13.98 -1.67
CA LEU A 80 7.73 -12.72 -2.40
C LEU A 80 6.41 -12.50 -3.13
N ARG A 81 5.61 -13.57 -3.35
CA ARG A 81 4.36 -13.48 -4.12
C ARG A 81 3.31 -12.60 -3.43
N VAL A 82 2.97 -11.48 -4.05
CA VAL A 82 1.87 -10.59 -3.66
C VAL A 82 0.56 -11.04 -4.31
N ARG A 83 -0.34 -11.62 -3.53
CA ARG A 83 -1.61 -12.17 -4.05
C ARG A 83 -2.59 -11.05 -4.38
N PRO A 84 -3.56 -11.26 -5.30
CA PRO A 84 -4.55 -10.24 -5.64
C PRO A 84 -5.30 -9.64 -4.45
N ARG A 85 -5.54 -10.43 -3.39
CA ARG A 85 -6.15 -9.97 -2.13
C ARG A 85 -5.22 -9.13 -1.24
N GLU A 86 -3.92 -9.21 -1.47
CA GLU A 86 -2.88 -8.42 -0.80
C GLU A 86 -2.50 -7.18 -1.61
N ARG A 87 -2.98 -7.05 -2.86
CA ARG A 87 -2.82 -5.83 -3.66
C ARG A 87 -3.67 -4.71 -3.07
N THR A 88 -3.20 -3.47 -3.23
CA THR A 88 -3.96 -2.27 -2.84
C THR A 88 -5.37 -2.32 -3.44
N PRO A 89 -6.44 -2.19 -2.62
CA PRO A 89 -7.80 -2.23 -3.13
C PRO A 89 -8.06 -1.08 -4.11
N LYS A 90 -8.92 -1.31 -5.11
CA LYS A 90 -9.41 -0.23 -5.97
C LYS A 90 -10.25 0.74 -5.14
N ARG A 91 -10.30 2.03 -5.53
CA ARG A 91 -10.99 3.09 -4.77
C ARG A 91 -12.40 2.73 -4.27
N PRO A 92 -13.33 2.15 -5.07
CA PRO A 92 -14.66 1.82 -4.56
C PRO A 92 -14.63 0.73 -3.48
N ALA A 93 -13.76 -0.27 -3.62
CA ALA A 93 -13.60 -1.33 -2.62
C ALA A 93 -12.95 -0.78 -1.35
N ALA A 94 -11.89 0.05 -1.50
CA ALA A 94 -11.24 0.72 -0.39
C ALA A 94 -12.25 1.59 0.38
N LEU A 95 -13.07 2.38 -0.32
CA LEU A 95 -14.11 3.21 0.28
C LEU A 95 -15.12 2.39 1.11
N ALA A 96 -15.61 1.27 0.56
CA ALA A 96 -16.53 0.39 1.29
C ALA A 96 -15.87 -0.19 2.55
N MET A 97 -14.62 -0.65 2.44
CA MET A 97 -13.85 -1.19 3.58
C MET A 97 -13.68 -0.14 4.69
N VAL A 98 -13.25 1.07 4.35
CA VAL A 98 -13.03 2.12 5.36
C VAL A 98 -14.37 2.58 5.96
N GLN A 99 -15.47 2.62 5.19
CA GLN A 99 -16.81 2.90 5.71
C GLN A 99 -17.25 1.87 6.77
N ASP A 100 -17.05 0.57 6.49
CA ASP A 100 -17.33 -0.49 7.46
C ASP A 100 -16.44 -0.37 8.71
N ALA A 101 -15.15 -0.08 8.52
CA ALA A 101 -14.21 0.10 9.61
C ALA A 101 -14.59 1.26 10.53
N TRP A 102 -15.03 2.40 9.99
CA TRP A 102 -15.51 3.53 10.81
C TRP A 102 -16.76 3.15 11.62
N ARG A 103 -17.74 2.51 10.96
CA ARG A 103 -18.98 2.05 11.63
C ARG A 103 -18.69 1.12 12.80
N ALA A 104 -17.66 0.27 12.69
CA ALA A 104 -17.23 -0.60 13.78
C ALA A 104 -16.47 0.15 14.89
N LEU A 105 -15.64 1.13 14.52
CA LEU A 105 -14.77 1.89 15.44
C LEU A 105 -15.56 2.88 16.33
N LEU A 106 -16.43 3.69 15.72
CA LEU A 106 -17.20 4.75 16.37
C LEU A 106 -18.65 4.76 15.86
N PRO A 107 -19.47 3.74 16.21
CA PRO A 107 -20.84 3.59 15.71
C PRO A 107 -21.76 4.77 16.07
N GLN A 108 -21.44 5.49 17.16
CA GLN A 108 -22.21 6.65 17.61
C GLN A 108 -21.91 7.94 16.84
N ALA A 109 -20.89 7.96 15.97
CA ALA A 109 -20.45 9.17 15.25
C ALA A 109 -20.37 8.99 13.72
N PRO A 110 -21.47 8.58 13.04
CA PRO A 110 -21.46 8.37 11.59
C PRO A 110 -21.13 9.64 10.79
N ALA A 111 -21.61 10.80 11.23
CA ALA A 111 -21.37 12.08 10.56
C ALA A 111 -19.89 12.48 10.51
N LEU A 112 -19.12 12.19 11.57
CA LEU A 112 -17.68 12.43 11.56
C LEU A 112 -16.96 11.49 10.59
N GLY A 113 -17.42 10.24 10.47
CA GLY A 113 -16.90 9.31 9.48
C GLY A 113 -17.15 9.79 8.06
N GLU A 114 -18.37 10.24 7.76
CA GLU A 114 -18.71 10.81 6.44
C GLU A 114 -17.85 12.02 6.09
N GLU A 115 -17.60 12.90 7.05
CA GLU A 115 -16.72 14.06 6.86
C GLU A 115 -15.29 13.65 6.55
N LEU A 116 -14.70 12.74 7.35
CA LEU A 116 -13.36 12.23 7.11
C LEU A 116 -13.25 11.56 5.75
N LEU A 117 -14.25 10.76 5.36
CA LEU A 117 -14.29 10.16 4.03
C LEU A 117 -14.40 11.22 2.91
N GLY A 118 -15.11 12.31 3.16
CA GLY A 118 -15.09 13.48 2.28
C GLY A 118 -13.69 14.01 2.07
N ALA A 119 -12.93 14.22 3.15
CA ALA A 119 -11.54 14.65 3.08
C ALA A 119 -10.65 13.64 2.34
N TRP A 120 -10.72 12.35 2.68
CA TRP A 120 -9.92 11.29 2.06
C TRP A 120 -10.25 11.01 0.58
N THR A 121 -11.37 11.55 0.06
CA THR A 121 -11.80 11.38 -1.33
C THR A 121 -11.66 12.64 -2.18
N GLU A 122 -11.03 13.70 -1.64
CA GLU A 122 -10.81 14.94 -2.39
C GLU A 122 -10.09 14.71 -3.74
N PRO A 123 -10.52 15.37 -4.83
CA PRO A 123 -10.04 15.05 -6.18
C PRO A 123 -8.54 15.27 -6.43
N HIS A 124 -7.88 16.13 -5.63
CA HIS A 124 -6.44 16.38 -5.75
C HIS A 124 -5.58 15.25 -5.17
N ARG A 125 -6.14 14.43 -4.27
CA ARG A 125 -5.42 13.32 -3.65
C ARG A 125 -5.03 12.26 -4.68
N ARG A 126 -3.82 11.74 -4.53
CA ARG A 126 -3.23 10.71 -5.42
C ARG A 126 -2.87 9.48 -4.63
N TYR A 127 -1.78 9.54 -3.86
CA TYR A 127 -1.33 8.44 -3.01
C TYR A 127 -2.13 8.42 -1.70
N HIS A 128 -2.17 9.53 -0.98
CA HIS A 128 -2.91 9.69 0.27
C HIS A 128 -4.41 9.89 0.05
N ASP A 129 -5.07 8.86 -0.48
CA ASP A 129 -6.52 8.76 -0.60
C ASP A 129 -7.05 7.55 0.20
N VAL A 130 -8.35 7.26 0.09
CA VAL A 130 -9.01 6.13 0.77
C VAL A 130 -8.31 4.77 0.60
N ARG A 131 -7.49 4.57 -0.44
CA ARG A 131 -6.72 3.34 -0.61
C ARG A 131 -5.57 3.25 0.38
N HIS A 132 -4.86 4.37 0.60
CA HIS A 132 -3.80 4.46 1.62
C HIS A 132 -4.39 4.24 3.01
N LEU A 133 -5.50 4.91 3.33
CA LEU A 133 -6.20 4.67 4.60
C LEU A 133 -6.59 3.19 4.77
N ALA A 134 -7.14 2.55 3.73
CA ALA A 134 -7.46 1.13 3.79
C ALA A 134 -6.22 0.24 4.04
N GLN A 135 -5.07 0.58 3.46
CA GLN A 135 -3.80 -0.10 3.70
C GLN A 135 -3.34 0.06 5.14
N CYS A 136 -3.37 1.29 5.69
CA CYS A 136 -3.03 1.55 7.08
C CYS A 136 -3.91 0.74 8.05
N LEU A 137 -5.23 0.74 7.84
CA LEU A 137 -6.16 -0.01 8.69
C LEU A 137 -5.95 -1.52 8.58
N THR A 138 -5.68 -2.04 7.37
CA THR A 138 -5.35 -3.45 7.16
C THR A 138 -4.05 -3.84 7.87
N ALA A 139 -3.04 -2.97 7.85
CA ALA A 139 -1.78 -3.20 8.57
C ALA A 139 -2.00 -3.21 10.09
N LEU A 140 -2.82 -2.31 10.62
CA LEU A 140 -3.19 -2.31 12.04
C LEU A 140 -3.96 -3.57 12.43
N GLU A 141 -4.87 -4.05 11.59
CA GLU A 141 -5.58 -5.32 11.82
C GLU A 141 -4.61 -6.52 11.82
N ALA A 142 -3.62 -6.54 10.92
CA ALA A 142 -2.61 -7.59 10.91
C ALA A 142 -1.75 -7.57 12.20
N LEU A 143 -1.35 -6.39 12.68
CA LEU A 143 -0.65 -6.23 13.96
C LEU A 143 -1.52 -6.63 15.15
N ALA A 144 -2.85 -6.47 15.04
CA ALA A 144 -3.78 -6.86 16.09
C ALA A 144 -3.78 -8.38 16.35
N ALA A 145 -3.30 -9.19 15.40
CA ALA A 145 -3.14 -10.63 15.57
C ALA A 145 -2.06 -11.00 16.61
N GLU A 146 -1.07 -10.12 16.85
CA GLU A 146 -0.01 -10.30 17.84
C GLU A 146 -0.36 -9.71 19.21
N GLY A 147 -1.40 -8.86 19.27
CA GLY A 147 -1.93 -8.25 20.47
C GLY A 147 -2.87 -7.10 20.15
N PRO A 148 -3.85 -6.76 21.02
CA PRO A 148 -4.86 -5.76 20.69
C PRO A 148 -4.24 -4.39 20.40
N VAL A 149 -4.53 -3.83 19.21
CA VAL A 149 -4.20 -2.44 18.89
C VAL A 149 -5.12 -1.50 19.67
N ALA A 150 -4.52 -0.56 20.40
CA ALA A 150 -5.28 0.39 21.20
C ALA A 150 -6.13 1.31 20.30
N ARG A 151 -7.38 1.56 20.69
CA ARG A 151 -8.33 2.42 19.94
C ARG A 151 -7.75 3.80 19.53
N PRO A 152 -6.98 4.52 20.37
CA PRO A 152 -6.34 5.77 19.96
C PRO A 152 -5.43 5.66 18.73
N VAL A 153 -4.79 4.50 18.51
CA VAL A 153 -3.93 4.25 17.33
C VAL A 153 -4.78 4.19 16.06
N VAL A 154 -5.91 3.48 16.11
CA VAL A 154 -6.83 3.40 14.98
C VAL A 154 -7.44 4.76 14.69
N LEU A 155 -7.83 5.51 15.73
CA LEU A 155 -8.31 6.89 15.59
C LEU A 155 -7.24 7.80 14.98
N ALA A 156 -5.99 7.73 15.44
CA ALA A 156 -4.89 8.50 14.84
C ALA A 156 -4.71 8.17 13.35
N ALA A 157 -4.82 6.90 12.95
CA ALA A 157 -4.73 6.51 11.54
C ALA A 157 -5.82 7.14 10.66
N TRP A 158 -7.02 7.36 11.19
CA TRP A 158 -8.09 8.06 10.46
C TRP A 158 -7.81 9.55 10.23
N PHE A 159 -7.10 10.18 11.18
CA PHE A 159 -6.84 11.62 11.15
C PHE A 159 -5.47 12.00 10.59
N HIS A 160 -4.49 11.10 10.52
CA HIS A 160 -3.08 11.44 10.28
C HIS A 160 -2.80 12.28 9.02
N ASP A 161 -3.68 12.19 8.02
CA ASP A 161 -3.63 12.97 6.78
C ASP A 161 -5.03 13.46 6.39
N ALA A 162 -5.90 13.70 7.38
CA ALA A 162 -7.25 14.22 7.15
C ALA A 162 -7.22 15.64 6.57
N VAL A 163 -6.24 16.44 6.97
CA VAL A 163 -5.86 17.70 6.29
C VAL A 163 -4.72 17.39 5.34
N HIS A 164 -4.85 17.73 4.05
CA HIS A 164 -3.84 17.45 3.02
C HIS A 164 -3.86 18.53 1.92
N ASN A 165 -3.14 19.61 2.17
CA ASN A 165 -2.97 20.73 1.24
C ASN A 165 -1.62 20.68 0.51
N GLY A 166 -0.76 19.72 0.84
CA GLY A 166 0.58 19.58 0.27
C GLY A 166 1.64 20.40 1.01
N GLU A 167 1.41 20.70 2.29
CA GLU A 167 2.32 21.43 3.16
C GLU A 167 2.80 20.54 4.32
N PRO A 168 3.90 19.78 4.14
CA PRO A 168 4.41 18.88 5.17
C PRO A 168 4.73 19.59 6.48
N ARG A 169 4.60 18.87 7.59
CA ARG A 169 4.51 19.33 8.98
C ARG A 169 3.27 20.17 9.33
N ILE A 170 2.81 21.04 8.43
CA ILE A 170 1.67 21.92 8.67
C ILE A 170 0.38 21.11 8.61
N ASP A 171 0.22 20.30 7.56
CA ASP A 171 -0.94 19.44 7.36
C ASP A 171 -1.07 18.38 8.47
N GLU A 172 0.04 17.81 8.93
CA GLU A 172 0.07 16.79 9.99
C GLU A 172 -0.25 17.39 11.36
N GLU A 173 0.24 18.59 11.67
CA GLU A 173 -0.14 19.31 12.88
C GLU A 173 -1.63 19.68 12.84
N ALA A 174 -2.12 20.19 11.71
CA ALA A 174 -3.53 20.53 11.51
C ALA A 174 -4.43 19.30 11.65
N SER A 175 -4.02 18.17 11.05
CA SER A 175 -4.65 16.85 11.18
C SER A 175 -4.71 16.39 12.64
N ALA A 176 -3.63 16.56 13.41
CA ALA A 176 -3.57 16.19 14.83
C ALA A 176 -4.43 17.09 15.73
N VAL A 177 -4.49 18.40 15.44
CA VAL A 177 -5.40 19.33 16.14
C VAL A 177 -6.85 18.99 15.82
N LEU A 178 -7.18 18.76 14.55
CA LEU A 178 -8.50 18.33 14.11
C LEU A 178 -8.93 17.04 14.83
N ALA A 179 -8.02 16.07 14.99
CA ALA A 179 -8.30 14.85 15.74
C ALA A 179 -8.74 15.16 17.18
N GLN A 180 -8.00 16.02 17.89
CA GLN A 180 -8.31 16.36 19.28
C GLN A 180 -9.67 17.05 19.40
N GLU A 181 -9.90 18.09 18.60
CA GLU A 181 -11.14 18.88 18.63
C GLU A 181 -12.38 18.04 18.32
N ARG A 182 -12.26 17.13 17.34
CA ARG A 182 -13.40 16.32 16.87
C ARG A 182 -13.67 15.10 17.72
N LEU A 183 -12.63 14.52 18.32
CA LEU A 183 -12.75 13.31 19.14
C LEU A 183 -13.08 13.63 20.60
N GLU A 184 -12.60 14.72 21.17
CA GLU A 184 -12.84 15.06 22.59
C GLU A 184 -14.31 14.93 23.03
N PRO A 185 -15.31 15.48 22.31
CA PRO A 185 -16.71 15.34 22.71
C PRO A 185 -17.28 13.91 22.55
N LEU A 186 -16.58 13.02 21.86
CA LEU A 186 -17.05 11.67 21.52
C LEU A 186 -16.40 10.56 22.35
N VAL A 187 -15.12 10.73 22.70
CA VAL A 187 -14.32 9.71 23.41
C VAL A 187 -13.65 10.24 24.69
N GLY A 188 -13.77 11.54 24.96
CA GLY A 188 -13.17 12.21 26.12
C GLY A 188 -11.75 12.71 25.87
N ALA A 189 -11.33 13.69 26.68
CA ALA A 189 -10.10 14.45 26.47
C ALA A 189 -8.83 13.59 26.48
N ALA A 190 -8.74 12.60 27.38
CA ALA A 190 -7.54 11.77 27.50
C ALA A 190 -7.26 10.94 26.23
N GLU A 191 -8.31 10.33 25.66
CA GLU A 191 -8.18 9.52 24.46
C GLU A 191 -8.01 10.38 23.20
N ALA A 192 -8.72 11.50 23.11
CA ALA A 192 -8.53 12.46 22.02
C ALA A 192 -7.11 13.04 22.00
N ALA A 193 -6.57 13.40 23.16
CA ALA A 193 -5.19 13.86 23.31
C ALA A 193 -4.18 12.79 22.86
N GLU A 194 -4.42 11.53 23.22
CA GLU A 194 -3.57 10.41 22.81
C GLU A 194 -3.59 10.19 21.29
N ALA A 195 -4.76 10.22 20.65
CA ALA A 195 -4.88 10.11 19.19
C ALA A 195 -4.12 11.25 18.49
N GLY A 196 -4.27 12.50 18.96
CA GLY A 196 -3.52 13.63 18.42
C GLY A 196 -2.01 13.57 18.68
N ARG A 197 -1.56 13.00 19.81
CA ARG A 197 -0.13 12.78 20.09
C ARG A 197 0.46 11.76 19.11
N LEU A 198 -0.25 10.66 18.87
CA LEU A 198 0.14 9.62 17.92
C LEU A 198 0.17 10.15 16.48
N GLY A 199 -0.81 10.97 16.08
CA GLY A 199 -0.84 11.63 14.77
C GLY A 199 0.38 12.53 14.53
N ARG A 200 0.82 13.30 15.53
CA ARG A 200 2.08 14.06 15.40
C ARG A 200 3.32 13.19 15.25
N GLY A 201 3.25 11.92 15.65
CA GLY A 201 4.31 10.94 15.43
C GLY A 201 4.50 10.56 13.97
N THR A 202 3.55 10.88 13.07
CA THR A 202 3.60 10.53 11.64
C THR A 202 4.20 11.63 10.75
N ILE A 203 4.71 12.72 11.34
CA ILE A 203 5.30 13.90 10.67
C ILE A 203 6.53 13.58 9.79
N GLY A 204 7.07 12.36 9.87
CA GLY A 204 8.20 11.90 9.06
C GLY A 204 7.89 10.74 8.10
N HIS A 205 6.62 10.43 7.83
CA HIS A 205 6.28 9.41 6.83
C HIS A 205 6.14 10.06 5.45
N ASP A 206 7.07 9.74 4.54
CA ASP A 206 6.96 9.98 3.10
C ASP A 206 6.66 8.64 2.39
#